data_AF-A0A357LZ13-F1
#
_entry.id   AF-A0A357LZ13-F1
#
_cell.length_a   1.000
_cell.length_b   1.000
_cell.length_c   1.000
_cell.angle_alpha   90.00
_cell.angle_beta   90.00
_cell.angle_gamma   90.00
#
_symmetry.space_group_name_H-M   'P 1'
#
loop_
_entity.id
_entity.type
_entity.pdbx_description
1 polymer ?
#
loop_
_entity_poly.entity_id
_entity_poly.type
_entity_poly.pdbx_seq_one_letter_code
_entity_poly.pdbx_strand_id
1 'polypeptide(L)'
;MSDLFEQVKNLSLELRSLIRQGVKDGVDDRIQMRNTLLQQWFGEISDLIQLTNEQQQFLEDLLTEEQQLLSELQAEQRKLSGHEQG
;
A
#
# COMPACT_ATOMS: atom_id res chain seq x y z
N MET A 1 15.58 0.81 -10.99
CA MET A 1 15.24 -0.01 -9.82
C MET A 1 15.06 0.80 -8.52
N SER A 2 15.93 1.78 -8.18
CA SER A 2 15.75 2.60 -6.95
C SER A 2 14.54 3.53 -7.00
N ASP A 3 14.14 4.00 -8.19
CA ASP A 3 13.14 5.06 -8.32
C ASP A 3 11.70 4.60 -8.06
N LEU A 4 11.31 3.38 -8.42
CA LEU A 4 9.95 2.89 -8.18
C LEU A 4 9.69 2.62 -6.69
N PHE A 5 10.66 2.02 -6.00
CA PHE A 5 10.57 1.82 -4.55
C PHE A 5 10.48 3.15 -3.79
N GLU A 6 11.33 4.12 -4.15
CA GLU A 6 11.27 5.46 -3.56
C GLU A 6 9.92 6.15 -3.85
N GLN A 7 9.36 6.00 -5.06
CA GLN A 7 8.03 6.53 -5.38
C GLN A 7 6.93 5.89 -4.53
N VAL A 8 6.91 4.57 -4.39
CA VAL A 8 5.95 3.83 -3.55
C VAL A 8 6.06 4.27 -2.08
N LYS A 9 7.29 4.39 -1.56
CA LYS A 9 7.56 4.83 -0.19
C LYS A 9 7.08 6.26 0.04
N ASN A 10 7.40 7.19 -0.86
CA ASN A 10 6.98 8.59 -0.75
C ASN A 10 5.46 8.73 -0.81
N LEU A 11 4.78 8.01 -1.71
CA LEU A 11 3.31 7.95 -1.77
C LEU A 11 2.71 7.40 -0.48
N SER A 12 3.33 6.37 0.11
CA SER A 12 2.85 5.77 1.37
C SER A 12 2.98 6.75 2.55
N LEU A 13 4.04 7.55 2.59
CA LEU A 13 4.22 8.61 3.59
C LEU A 13 3.22 9.75 3.41
N GLU A 14 2.97 10.15 2.17
CA GLU A 14 1.99 11.19 1.85
C GLU A 14 0.56 10.75 2.22
N LEU A 15 0.17 9.53 1.86
CA LEU A 15 -1.11 8.94 2.24
C LEU A 15 -1.30 8.91 3.76
N ARG A 16 -0.26 8.52 4.50
CA ARG A 16 -0.29 8.52 5.98
C ARG A 16 -0.48 9.93 6.55
N SER A 17 0.11 10.94 5.91
CA SER A 17 -0.07 12.35 6.29
C SER A 17 -1.50 12.83 6.01
N LEU A 18 -2.03 12.52 4.83
CA LEU A 18 -3.40 12.90 4.41
C LEU A 18 -4.46 12.28 5.32
N ILE A 19 -4.32 11.00 5.64
CA ILE A 19 -5.21 10.28 6.57
C ILE A 19 -5.16 10.93 7.96
N ARG A 20 -3.97 11.26 8.47
CA ARG A 20 -3.82 11.93 9.77
C ARG A 20 -4.48 13.30 9.80
N GLN A 21 -4.55 13.99 8.66
CA GLN A 21 -5.19 15.29 8.51
C GLN A 21 -6.70 15.19 8.24
N GLY A 22 -7.26 13.97 8.13
CA GLY A 22 -8.68 13.76 7.85
C GLY A 22 -9.08 14.08 6.40
N VAL A 23 -8.11 14.22 5.49
CA VAL A 23 -8.39 14.48 4.07
C VAL A 23 -8.92 13.19 3.44
N LYS A 24 -10.10 13.27 2.81
CA LYS A 24 -10.75 12.14 2.12
C LYS A 24 -10.67 12.25 0.60
N ASP A 25 -10.71 13.47 0.07
CA ASP A 25 -10.69 13.71 -1.37
C ASP A 25 -9.33 13.36 -1.99
N GLY A 26 -9.36 12.54 -3.04
CA GLY A 26 -8.17 12.12 -3.80
C GLY A 26 -7.25 11.13 -3.08
N VAL A 27 -7.61 10.66 -1.88
CA VAL A 27 -6.86 9.61 -1.17
C VAL A 27 -7.00 8.27 -1.89
N ASP A 28 -8.20 7.92 -2.35
CA ASP A 28 -8.45 6.66 -3.06
C ASP A 28 -7.65 6.56 -4.36
N ASP A 29 -7.60 7.63 -5.16
CA ASP A 29 -6.81 7.69 -6.39
C ASP A 29 -5.30 7.52 -6.11
N ARG A 30 -4.82 8.11 -5.00
CA ARG A 30 -3.43 7.99 -4.55
C ARG A 30 -3.11 6.60 -4.03
N ILE A 31 -4.06 5.93 -3.35
CA ILE A 31 -3.93 4.52 -2.94
C ILE A 31 -3.84 3.63 -4.18
N GLN A 32 -4.72 3.83 -5.17
CA GLN A 32 -4.67 3.07 -6.42
C GLN A 32 -3.33 3.25 -7.13
N MET A 33 -2.84 4.49 -7.24
CA MET A 33 -1.53 4.78 -7.84
C MET A 33 -0.39 4.08 -7.09
N ARG A 34 -0.37 4.14 -5.75
CA ARG A 34 0.63 3.45 -4.93
C ARG A 34 0.61 1.94 -5.19
N ASN A 35 -0.57 1.34 -5.27
CA ASN A 35 -0.71 -0.10 -5.49
C ASN A 35 -0.25 -0.54 -6.88
N THR A 36 -0.54 0.24 -7.92
CA THR A 36 -0.02 -0.03 -9.27
C THR A 36 1.51 0.04 -9.30
N LEU A 37 2.10 1.06 -8.68
CA LEU A 37 3.57 1.20 -8.63
C LEU A 37 4.23 0.09 -7.81
N LEU A 38 3.58 -0.35 -6.72
CA LEU A 38 4.05 -1.47 -5.93
C LEU A 38 4.06 -2.76 -6.78
N GLN A 39 2.97 -3.06 -7.49
CA GLN A 39 2.90 -4.24 -8.37
C GLN A 39 3.96 -4.22 -9.47
N GLN A 40 4.21 -3.05 -10.08
CA GLN A 40 5.25 -2.89 -11.08
C GLN A 40 6.66 -3.12 -10.50
N TRP A 41 6.94 -2.56 -9.33
CA TRP A 41 8.21 -2.79 -8.63
C TRP A 41 8.41 -4.27 -8.27
N PHE A 42 7.36 -4.94 -7.78
CA PHE A 42 7.39 -6.37 -7.51
C PHE A 42 7.66 -7.18 -8.79
N GLY A 43 7.04 -6.81 -9.91
CA GLY A 43 7.30 -7.43 -11.22
C GLY A 43 8.77 -7.27 -11.65
N GLU A 44 9.34 -6.07 -11.54
CA GLU A 44 10.75 -5.83 -11.86
C GLU A 44 11.71 -6.64 -10.97
N ILE A 45 11.39 -6.82 -9.68
CA ILE A 45 12.15 -7.68 -8.77
C ILE A 45 12.02 -9.15 -9.16
N SER A 46 10.80 -9.58 -9.49
CA SER A 46 10.52 -10.96 -9.91
C SER A 46 11.18 -11.32 -11.24
N ASP A 47 11.42 -10.36 -12.13
CA ASP A 47 12.11 -10.58 -13.41
C ASP A 47 13.65 -10.59 -13.25
N LEU A 48 14.19 -9.85 -12.27
CA LEU A 48 15.63 -9.83 -11.97
C LEU A 48 16.09 -11.00 -11.10
N ILE A 49 15.18 -11.57 -10.33
CA ILE A 49 15.44 -12.73 -9.50
C ILE A 49 14.79 -13.93 -10.21
N GLN A 50 15.58 -14.89 -10.71
CA GLN A 50 15.04 -16.24 -10.91
C GLN A 50 14.62 -16.75 -9.53
N LEU A 51 13.38 -16.45 -9.13
CA LEU A 51 12.89 -16.66 -7.77
C LEU A 51 13.04 -18.13 -7.42
N THR A 52 13.83 -18.41 -6.38
CA THR A 52 13.71 -19.70 -5.70
C THR A 52 12.36 -19.73 -4.99
N ASN A 53 11.76 -20.91 -4.81
CA ASN A 53 10.44 -21.06 -4.16
C ASN A 53 10.32 -20.30 -2.83
N GLU A 54 11.42 -20.17 -2.10
CA GLU A 54 11.49 -19.47 -0.81
C GLU A 54 11.28 -17.96 -0.95
N GLN A 55 11.82 -17.35 -2.01
CA GLN A 55 11.64 -15.92 -2.27
C GLN A 55 10.25 -15.62 -2.81
N GLN A 56 9.67 -16.50 -3.64
CA GLN A 56 8.28 -16.37 -4.06
C GLN A 56 7.33 -16.46 -2.86
N GLN A 57 7.54 -17.42 -1.97
CA GLN A 57 6.75 -17.56 -0.74
C GLN A 57 6.86 -16.31 0.13
N PHE A 58 8.06 -15.76 0.31
CA PHE A 58 8.26 -14.51 1.05
C PHE A 58 7.46 -13.34 0.46
N LEU A 59 7.41 -13.20 -0.87
CA LEU A 59 6.66 -12.13 -1.52
C LEU A 59 5.13 -12.34 -1.40
N GLU A 60 4.66 -13.59 -1.44
CA GLU A 60 3.25 -13.94 -1.21
C GLU A 60 2.82 -13.67 0.24
N ASP A 61 3.69 -13.99 1.20
CA ASP A 61 3.47 -13.71 2.62
C ASP A 61 3.41 -12.19 2.86
N LEU A 62 4.36 -11.43 2.30
CA LEU A 62 4.40 -9.98 2.39
C LEU A 62 3.16 -9.32 1.77
N LEU A 63 2.70 -9.82 0.61
CA LEU A 63 1.48 -9.32 -0.03
C LEU A 63 0.24 -9.57 0.84
N THR A 64 0.19 -10.73 1.49
CA THR A 64 -0.92 -11.10 2.39
C THR A 64 -0.96 -10.18 3.61
N GLU A 65 0.19 -9.92 4.24
CA GLU A 65 0.30 -8.98 5.36
C GLU A 65 -0.16 -7.56 4.96
N GLU A 66 0.25 -7.06 3.79
CA GLU A 66 -0.17 -5.74 3.30
C GLU A 66 -1.68 -5.66 3.04
N GLN A 67 -2.29 -6.72 2.49
CA GLN A 67 -3.75 -6.76 2.28
C GLN A 67 -4.52 -6.74 3.61
N GLN A 68 -4.00 -7.45 4.61
CA GLN A 68 -4.61 -7.47 5.94
C GLN A 68 -4.51 -6.11 6.61
N LEU A 69 -3.34 -5.46 6.55
CA LEU A 69 -3.15 -4.09 7.04
C LEU A 69 -4.09 -3.10 6.36
N LEU A 70 -4.27 -3.21 5.04
CA LEU A 70 -5.21 -2.35 4.30
C LEU A 70 -6.65 -2.53 4.78
N SER A 71 -7.07 -3.77 5.03
CA SER A 71 -8.42 -4.08 5.55
C SER A 71 -8.63 -3.49 6.95
N GLU A 72 -7.62 -3.56 7.81
CA GLU A 72 -7.66 -2.97 9.15
C GLU A 72 -7.78 -1.44 9.08
N LEU A 73 -6.98 -0.79 8.25
CA LEU A 73 -7.03 0.66 8.03
C LEU A 73 -8.39 1.11 7.48
N GLN A 74 -8.98 0.37 6.53
CA GLN A 74 -10.32 0.68 6.01
C GLN A 74 -11.40 0.51 7.08
N ALA A 75 -11.30 -0.51 7.93
CA ALA A 75 -12.22 -0.73 9.03
C ALA A 75 -12.13 0.40 10.07
N GLU A 76 -10.91 0.86 10.37
CA GLU A 76 -10.67 1.97 11.30
C GLU A 76 -11.19 3.30 10.75
N GLN A 77 -10.98 3.59 9.47
CA GLN A 77 -11.52 4.79 8.78
C GLN A 77 -13.06 4.83 8.81
N ARG A 78 -13.72 3.68 8.65
CA ARG A 78 -15.19 3.57 8.78
C ARG A 78 -15.67 3.85 10.19
N LYS A 79 -14.96 3.34 11.22
CA LYS A 79 -15.29 3.60 12.63
C LYS A 79 -15.16 5.07 13.01
N LEU A 80 -14.12 5.75 12.52
CA LEU A 80 -13.91 7.18 12.72
C LEU A 80 -14.99 8.01 12.02
N SER A 81 -15.37 7.64 10.79
CA SER A 81 -16.44 8.32 10.05
C SER A 81 -17.84 8.15 10.69
N GLY A 82 -18.04 7.11 11.50
CA GLY A 82 -19.28 6.90 12.27
C GLY A 82 -19.36 7.69 13.58
N HIS A 83 -18.23 8.22 14.08
CA HIS A 83 -18.19 8.98 15.34
C HIS A 83 -18.40 10.50 15.16
N GLU A 84 -18.53 11.00 13.93
CA GLU A 84 -18.82 12.43 13.65
C GLU A 84 -20.33 12.74 13.53
N GLN A 85 -21.21 11.78 13.80
CA GLN A 85 -22.66 12.00 13.95
C GLN A 85 -23.12 11.57 15.35
N GLY A 86 -22.77 12.36 16.37
CA GLY A 86 -23.20 12.22 17.76
C GLY A 86 -23.08 13.52 18.50
#